data_AF-A0A5K7TYH8-F1
#
_entry.id   AF-A0A5K7TYH8-F1
#
_cell.length_a   1.000
_cell.length_b   1.000
_cell.length_c   1.000
_cell.angle_alpha   90.00
_cell.angle_beta   90.00
_cell.angle_gamma   90.00
#
_symmetry.space_group_name_H-M   'P 1'
#
loop_
_entity.id
_entity.type
_entity.pdbx_description
1 polymer ?
#
loop_
_entity_poly.entity_id
_entity_poly.type
_entity_poly.pdbx_seq_one_letter_code
_entity_poly.pdbx_strand_id
1 'polypeptide(L)' 'MKHLLFLSLMAASAAMSGCVVQSTYSKTIAVTKDADGKVLQTVETETVVQPAQGYPMRLQLIKGIQTN' A
#
# COMPACT_ATOMS: atom_id res chain seq x y z
N MET A 1 37.20 22.79 5.74
CA MET A 1 37.07 21.45 5.08
C MET A 1 36.11 20.51 5.80
N LYS A 2 36.17 20.35 7.13
CA LYS A 2 35.24 19.47 7.90
C LYS A 2 33.74 19.78 7.71
N HIS A 3 33.36 21.06 7.65
CA HIS A 3 31.95 21.47 7.46
C HIS A 3 31.41 21.16 6.05
N LEU A 4 32.27 21.22 5.03
CA LEU A 4 31.92 20.88 3.65
C LEU A 4 31.67 19.38 3.47
N LEU A 5 32.48 18.55 4.13
CA LEU A 5 32.25 17.11 4.20
C LEU A 5 30.93 16.78 4.89
N PHE A 6 30.62 17.45 6.01
CA PHE A 6 29.37 17.24 6.74
C PHE A 6 28.14 17.60 5.90
N LEU A 7 28.20 18.71 5.17
CA LEU A 7 27.13 19.13 4.27
C LEU A 7 26.92 18.15 3.12
N SER A 8 28.02 17.63 2.54
CA SER A 8 27.95 16.62 1.47
C SER A 8 27.31 15.31 1.95
N LEU A 9 27.56 14.94 3.21
CA LEU A 9 27.03 13.71 3.79
C LEU A 9 25.53 13.80 4.05
N MET A 10 25.03 14.95 4.51
CA MET A 10 23.59 15.18 4.66
C MET A 10 22.85 15.26 3.32
N ALA A 11 23.46 15.87 2.30
CA ALA A 11 22.87 15.93 0.97
C ALA A 11 22.76 14.53 0.33
N ALA A 12 23.80 13.69 0.52
CA ALA A 12 23.80 12.32 0.05
C ALA A 12 22.73 11.47 0.77
N SER A 13 22.57 11.59 2.09
CA SER A 13 21.55 10.81 2.82
C SER A 13 20.13 11.20 2.43
N ALA A 14 19.86 12.49 2.21
CA ALA A 14 18.56 12.96 1.74
C ALA A 14 18.24 12.51 0.29
N ALA A 15 19.26 12.37 -0.56
CA ALA A 15 19.08 11.84 -1.91
C ALA A 15 18.81 10.33 -1.94
N MET A 16 19.24 9.59 -0.90
CA MET A 16 19.01 8.16 -0.77
C MET A 16 17.70 7.80 -0.05
N SER A 17 17.04 8.76 0.61
CA SER A 17 15.64 8.62 1.03
C SER A 17 14.72 8.80 -0.18
N GLY A 18 14.60 7.76 -1.01
CA GLY A 18 13.67 7.73 -2.13
C GLY A 18 12.22 7.90 -1.65
N CYS A 19 11.38 8.52 -2.48
CA CYS A 19 9.94 8.60 -2.24
C CYS A 19 9.36 7.18 -2.26
N VAL A 20 8.96 6.65 -1.11
CA VAL A 20 8.14 5.43 -1.07
C VAL A 20 6.83 5.72 -1.79
N VAL A 21 6.67 5.13 -2.98
CA VAL A 21 5.46 5.29 -3.76
C VAL A 21 4.34 4.56 -3.02
N GLN A 22 3.41 5.32 -2.44
CA GLN A 22 2.36 4.76 -1.60
C GLN A 22 1.44 3.89 -2.45
N SER A 23 1.54 2.57 -2.25
CA SER A 23 0.57 1.63 -2.81
C SER A 23 -0.78 1.84 -2.13
N THR A 24 -1.85 1.90 -2.90
CA THR A 24 -3.21 2.03 -2.36
C THR A 24 -3.90 0.68 -2.42
N TYR A 25 -4.34 0.21 -1.26
CA TYR A 25 -5.18 -0.98 -1.12
C TYR A 25 -6.61 -0.55 -0.80
N SER A 26 -7.58 -1.02 -1.58
CA SER A 26 -9.01 -0.80 -1.34
C SER A 26 -9.73 -2.14 -1.23
N LYS A 27 -10.50 -2.33 -0.16
CA LYS A 27 -11.39 -3.46 0.04
C LYS A 27 -12.81 -2.95 0.20
N THR A 28 -13.71 -3.42 -0.66
CA THR A 28 -15.15 -3.11 -0.58
C THR A 28 -15.92 -4.38 -0.25
N ILE A 29 -16.77 -4.30 0.77
CA ILE A 29 -17.63 -5.40 1.21
C ILE A 29 -19.07 -4.95 1.02
N ALA A 30 -19.77 -5.54 0.05
CA ALA A 30 -21.18 -5.31 -0.19
C ALA A 30 -21.99 -6.46 0.42
N VAL A 31 -22.92 -6.14 1.33
CA VAL A 31 -23.77 -7.12 2.02
C VAL A 31 -25.21 -6.91 1.60
N THR A 32 -25.81 -7.91 0.96
CA THR A 32 -27.24 -7.94 0.64
C THR A 32 -27.98 -8.65 1.76
N LYS A 33 -29.01 -8.00 2.32
CA LYS A 33 -29.85 -8.53 3.40
C LYS A 33 -31.30 -8.64 2.96
N ASP A 34 -32.03 -9.59 3.53
CA ASP A 34 -33.48 -9.65 3.41
C ASP A 34 -34.19 -8.65 4.34
N ALA A 35 -35.52 -8.62 4.28
CA ALA A 35 -36.35 -7.73 5.10
C ALA A 35 -36.25 -8.03 6.60
N ASP A 36 -35.89 -9.26 6.97
CA ASP A 36 -35.69 -9.69 8.37
C ASP A 36 -34.25 -9.41 8.86
N GLY A 37 -33.41 -8.81 8.01
CA GLY A 37 -32.03 -8.43 8.32
C GLY A 37 -31.03 -9.58 8.19
N LYS A 38 -31.43 -10.75 7.68
CA LYS A 38 -30.55 -11.89 7.43
C LYS A 38 -29.71 -11.63 6.20
N VAL A 39 -28.42 -11.96 6.29
CA VAL A 39 -27.47 -11.82 5.18
C VAL A 39 -27.75 -12.90 4.14
N LEU A 40 -28.09 -12.47 2.92
CA LEU A 40 -28.31 -13.34 1.77
C LEU A 40 -27.02 -13.50 0.95
N GLN A 41 -26.23 -12.44 0.84
CA GLN A 41 -25.03 -12.43 0.02
C GLN A 41 -24.01 -11.42 0.53
N THR A 42 -22.73 -11.81 0.51
CA THR A 42 -21.60 -10.91 0.73
C THR A 42 -20.72 -10.96 -0.51
N VAL A 43 -20.48 -9.79 -1.12
CA VAL A 43 -19.55 -9.63 -2.25
C VAL A 43 -18.35 -8.83 -1.75
N GLU A 44 -17.18 -9.44 -1.80
CA GLU A 44 -15.92 -8.79 -1.46
C GLU A 44 -15.15 -8.46 -2.74
N THR A 45 -14.73 -7.20 -2.89
CA THR A 45 -13.91 -6.74 -4.00
C THR A 45 -12.63 -6.13 -3.45
N GLU A 46 -11.49 -6.65 -3.87
CA GLU A 46 -10.16 -6.18 -3.48
C GLU A 46 -9.48 -5.55 -4.70
N THR A 47 -8.92 -4.35 -4.53
CA THR A 47 -8.22 -3.63 -5.60
C THR A 47 -6.90 -3.09 -5.06
N VAL A 48 -5.83 -3.34 -5.81
CA VAL A 48 -4.47 -2.91 -5.47
C VAL A 48 -3.97 -2.00 -6.60
N VAL A 49 -3.72 -0.73 -6.27
CA VAL A 49 -3.12 0.22 -7.21
C VAL A 49 -1.67 0.46 -6.78
N GLN A 50 -0.74 0.02 -7.62
CA GLN A 50 0.70 0.24 -7.46
C GLN A 50 1.16 1.21 -8.55
N PRO A 51 1.46 2.49 -8.21
CA PRO A 51 1.95 3.43 -9.20
C PRO A 51 3.34 2.95 -9.64
N ALA A 52 3.47 2.64 -10.92
CA ALA A 52 4.67 2.01 -11.45
C ALA A 52 5.88 2.96 -11.37
N GLN A 53 6.74 2.78 -10.35
CA GLN A 53 8.20 2.92 -10.31
C GLN A 53 8.72 2.28 -9.01
N GLY A 54 8.80 0.95 -8.97
CA GLY A 54 9.31 0.23 -7.80
C GLY A 54 9.09 -1.28 -7.89
N TYR A 55 9.82 -2.02 -7.05
CA TYR A 55 9.62 -3.47 -6.87
C TYR A 55 8.15 -3.73 -6.54
N PRO A 56 7.42 -4.50 -7.37
CA PRO A 56 6.02 -4.82 -7.10
C PRO A 56 5.94 -5.49 -5.73
N MET A 57 5.18 -4.89 -4.81
CA MET A 57 4.93 -5.46 -3.49
C MET A 57 4.24 -6.80 -3.70
N ARG A 58 4.80 -7.88 -3.10
CA ARG A 58 4.12 -9.17 -3.10
C ARG A 58 2.83 -9.00 -2.29
N LEU A 59 1.69 -9.24 -2.91
CA LEU A 59 0.36 -9.11 -2.29
C LEU A 59 0.25 -9.90 -0.97
N GLN A 60 0.98 -11.02 -0.88
CA GLN A 60 1.16 -11.85 0.31
C GLN A 60 1.70 -11.11 1.55
N LEU A 61 2.39 -9.97 1.35
CA LEU A 61 2.98 -9.17 2.42
C LEU A 61 2.08 -8.00 2.84
N ILE A 62 0.94 -7.79 2.16
CA ILE A 62 -0.02 -6.74 2.50
C ILE A 62 -0.98 -7.30 3.56
N LYS A 63 -0.90 -6.72 4.77
CA LYS A 63 -1.70 -7.14 5.92
C LYS A 63 -3.21 -7.03 5.60
N GLY A 64 -3.91 -8.16 5.58
CA GLY A 64 -5.36 -8.23 5.34
C GLY A 64 -5.78 -8.64 3.92
N ILE A 65 -4.83 -8.92 3.01
CA ILE A 65 -5.12 -9.62 1.75
C ILE A 65 -5.26 -11.11 2.02
N GLN A 66 -6.36 -11.70 1.56
CA GLN A 66 -6.52 -13.16 1.56
C GLN A 66 -5.85 -13.70 0.29
N THR A 67 -4.67 -14.29 0.44
CA THR A 67 -4.06 -15.06 -0.63
C THR A 67 -4.75 -16.41 -0.72
N ASN A 68 -5.35 -16.70 -1.88
CA ASN A 68 -5.95 -18.00 -2.19
C ASN A 68 -4.91 -19.13 -2.07
#